data_AF-A0A2V6YY54-F1
#
_entry.id   AF-A0A2V6YY54-F1
#
_cell.length_a   1.000
_cell.length_b   1.000
_cell.length_c   1.000
_cell.angle_alpha   90.00
_cell.angle_beta   90.00
_cell.angle_gamma   90.00
#
_symmetry.space_group_name_H-M   'P 1'
#
loop_
_entity.id
_entity.type
_entity.pdbx_description
1 polymer ?
#
loop_
_entity_poly.entity_id
_entity_poly.type
_entity_poly.pdbx_seq_one_letter_code
_entity_poly.pdbx_strand_id
1 'polypeptide(L)'
;MIGFRCVAELKPIPGRQRPKMRFYSGLDAKGDVTHHDLALAEVPESNGGDPEQWSLMPGKTGLNHVAIAWPDRESWLKQLAFLQGKGVPFLRRVNHGMTHSVYIADPDGHGIEVLYELPREVWEGDIDGAQNYAEMLPTEGAESLVDRTENPVFATSEQPTVRRA
;
A
#
# COMPACT_ATOMS: atom_id res chain seq x y z
N MET A 1 8.28 -0.59 -11.40
CA MET A 1 7.82 -0.41 -10.01
C MET A 1 6.36 0.04 -10.05
N ILE A 2 5.58 -0.19 -8.99
CA ILE A 2 4.15 0.14 -8.85
C ILE A 2 3.94 1.66 -9.02
N GLY A 3 3.77 2.15 -10.25
CA GLY A 3 3.59 3.58 -10.54
C GLY A 3 4.85 4.48 -10.45
N PHE A 4 5.89 4.10 -9.68
CA PHE A 4 7.09 4.93 -9.54
C PHE A 4 8.04 4.90 -10.74
N ARG A 5 8.64 6.06 -11.06
CA ARG A 5 9.73 6.23 -12.03
C ARG A 5 11.08 6.28 -11.32
N CYS A 6 12.09 5.58 -11.86
CA CYS A 6 13.46 5.72 -11.39
C CYS A 6 14.00 7.08 -11.84
N VAL A 7 14.35 7.96 -10.90
CA VAL A 7 14.78 9.34 -11.19
C VAL A 7 16.28 9.54 -10.98
N ALA A 8 16.92 8.71 -10.14
CA ALA A 8 18.35 8.78 -9.93
C ALA A 8 18.94 7.43 -9.47
N GLU A 9 20.25 7.30 -9.62
CA GLU A 9 21.04 6.22 -9.05
C GLU A 9 22.35 6.78 -8.49
N LEU A 10 22.84 6.22 -7.38
CA LEU A 10 24.18 6.57 -6.92
C LEU A 10 25.24 6.05 -7.88
N LYS A 11 26.15 6.94 -8.30
CA LYS A 11 27.29 6.59 -9.15
C LYS A 11 28.54 6.31 -8.31
N PRO A 12 29.40 5.36 -8.74
CA PRO A 12 30.68 5.10 -8.10
C PRO A 12 31.54 6.37 -8.08
N ILE A 13 32.30 6.55 -7.01
CA ILE A 13 33.28 7.64 -6.89
C ILE A 13 34.63 6.99 -6.52
N PRO A 14 35.70 7.21 -7.30
CA PRO A 14 37.01 6.66 -7.00
C PRO A 14 37.45 6.97 -5.56
N GLY A 15 37.91 5.96 -4.84
CA GLY A 15 38.36 6.09 -3.44
C GLY A 15 37.25 6.26 -2.40
N ARG A 16 35.96 6.13 -2.76
CA ARG A 16 34.84 6.15 -1.80
C ARG A 16 33.96 4.92 -1.92
N GLN A 17 33.71 4.26 -0.79
CA GLN A 17 32.68 3.22 -0.70
C GLN A 17 31.29 3.87 -0.70
N ARG A 18 30.40 3.38 -1.56
CA ARG A 18 28.99 3.80 -1.62
C ARG A 18 28.11 2.58 -1.83
N PRO A 19 26.91 2.52 -1.22
CA PRO A 19 25.93 1.50 -1.54
C PRO A 19 25.42 1.68 -2.98
N LYS A 20 25.00 0.58 -3.60
CA LYS A 20 24.26 0.63 -4.86
C LYS A 20 22.82 1.00 -4.50
N MET A 21 22.41 2.21 -4.87
CA MET A 21 21.09 2.74 -4.55
C MET A 21 20.40 3.30 -5.78
N ARG A 22 19.08 3.13 -5.81
CA ARG A 22 18.17 3.71 -6.81
C ARG A 22 17.09 4.52 -6.12
N PHE A 23 16.72 5.63 -6.73
CA PHE A 23 15.75 6.59 -6.22
C PHE A 23 14.55 6.65 -7.16
N TYR A 24 13.37 6.62 -6.57
CA TYR A 24 12.11 6.46 -7.28
C TYR A 24 11.13 7.53 -6.84
N SER A 25 10.44 8.13 -7.80
CA SER A 25 9.42 9.14 -7.54
C SER A 25 8.07 8.74 -8.13
N GLY A 26 7.02 8.96 -7.35
CA GLY A 26 5.65 9.02 -7.84
C GLY A 26 5.46 10.24 -8.73
N LEU A 27 4.28 10.36 -9.31
CA LEU A 27 3.93 11.56 -10.08
C LEU A 27 3.15 12.51 -9.19
N ASP A 28 3.49 13.79 -9.24
CA ASP A 28 2.69 14.82 -8.60
C ASP A 28 1.37 15.06 -9.38
N ALA A 29 0.55 16.00 -8.89
CA ALA A 29 -0.73 16.33 -9.50
C ALA A 29 -0.63 16.84 -10.96
N LYS A 30 0.55 17.26 -11.42
CA LYS A 30 0.81 17.70 -12.80
C LYS A 30 1.41 16.59 -13.67
N GLY A 31 1.73 15.44 -13.08
CA GLY A 31 2.41 14.35 -13.77
C GLY A 31 3.94 14.45 -13.75
N ASP A 32 4.50 15.38 -12.97
CA ASP A 32 5.94 15.61 -12.84
C ASP A 32 6.56 14.71 -11.75
N VAL A 33 7.88 14.51 -11.82
CA VAL A 33 8.64 13.77 -10.80
C VAL A 33 9.28 14.70 -9.79
N THR A 34 9.47 14.23 -8.56
CA THR A 34 10.22 14.92 -7.51
C THR A 34 11.61 14.29 -7.30
N HIS A 35 12.38 14.78 -6.32
CA HIS A 35 13.72 14.26 -6.04
C HIS A 35 13.73 12.76 -5.69
N HIS A 36 12.79 12.29 -4.86
CA HIS A 36 12.36 10.89 -4.68
C HIS A 36 11.31 10.80 -3.59
N ASP A 37 10.53 9.73 -3.64
CA ASP A 37 9.59 9.29 -2.61
C ASP A 37 10.05 7.96 -1.97
N LEU A 38 10.74 7.12 -2.74
CA LEU A 38 11.30 5.84 -2.29
C LEU A 38 12.75 5.69 -2.75
N ALA A 39 13.62 5.19 -1.88
CA ALA A 39 14.98 4.82 -2.22
C ALA A 39 15.24 3.35 -1.87
N LEU A 40 15.76 2.58 -2.82
CA LEU A 40 16.14 1.18 -2.62
C LEU A 40 17.66 1.08 -2.56
N ALA A 41 18.18 0.43 -1.51
CA ALA A 41 19.60 0.17 -1.34
C ALA A 41 19.86 -1.34 -1.41
N GLU A 42 20.76 -1.74 -2.29
CA GLU A 42 21.19 -3.13 -2.43
C GLU A 42 22.18 -3.49 -1.32
N VAL A 43 21.93 -4.63 -0.68
CA VAL A 43 22.85 -5.25 0.28
C VAL A 43 23.78 -6.19 -0.50
N PRO A 44 25.11 -5.98 -0.52
CA PRO A 44 26.03 -6.70 -1.42
C PRO A 44 26.15 -8.21 -1.18
N GLU A 45 25.95 -8.65 0.06
CA GLU A 45 25.90 -10.06 0.48
C GLU A 45 24.85 -10.16 1.60
N SER A 46 23.79 -10.95 1.41
CA SER A 46 22.89 -11.25 2.53
C SER A 46 23.63 -12.20 3.48
N ASN A 47 23.93 -11.75 4.70
CA ASN A 47 24.33 -12.66 5.79
C ASN A 47 23.13 -13.50 6.32
N GLY A 48 22.04 -13.61 5.56
CA GLY A 48 20.73 -14.01 6.07
C GLY A 48 19.99 -14.94 5.11
N GLY A 49 19.25 -15.88 5.69
CA GLY A 49 18.37 -16.82 5.00
C GLY A 49 17.17 -16.13 4.34
N ASP A 50 16.31 -16.94 3.73
CA ASP A 50 15.17 -16.48 2.95
C ASP A 50 14.34 -15.42 3.71
N PRO A 51 13.86 -14.37 3.02
CA PRO A 51 13.05 -13.35 3.64
C PRO A 51 11.82 -13.97 4.30
N GLU A 52 11.43 -13.43 5.45
CA GLU A 52 10.20 -13.87 6.13
C GLU A 52 9.01 -13.58 5.21
N GLN A 53 8.15 -14.58 5.03
CA GLN A 53 6.91 -14.36 4.31
C GLN A 53 6.08 -13.33 5.07
N TRP A 54 5.66 -12.27 4.37
CA TRP A 54 4.89 -11.20 4.98
C TRP A 54 3.60 -11.72 5.65
N SER A 55 3.30 -11.16 6.83
CA SER A 55 2.09 -11.40 7.61
C SER A 55 1.70 -10.13 8.35
N LEU A 56 0.41 -9.92 8.59
CA LEU A 56 -0.08 -8.84 9.47
C LEU A 56 0.40 -8.98 10.92
N MET A 57 0.77 -10.19 11.32
CA MET A 57 1.35 -10.50 12.63
C MET A 57 2.78 -11.00 12.41
N PRO A 58 3.76 -10.10 12.21
CA PRO A 58 5.14 -10.49 11.88
C PRO A 58 5.81 -11.13 13.10
N GLY A 59 6.71 -12.09 12.87
CA GLY A 59 7.47 -12.76 13.93
C GLY A 59 8.68 -11.97 14.43
N LYS A 60 9.01 -10.87 13.77
CA LYS A 60 10.20 -10.05 14.05
C LYS A 60 9.85 -8.56 14.12
N THR A 61 10.63 -7.83 14.90
CA THR A 61 10.56 -6.36 14.95
C THR A 61 11.02 -5.75 13.64
N GLY A 62 10.27 -4.78 13.11
CA GLY A 62 10.60 -4.06 11.89
C GLY A 62 9.39 -3.34 11.29
N LEU A 63 9.56 -2.86 10.07
CA LEU A 63 8.48 -2.31 9.26
C LEU A 63 7.58 -3.45 8.79
N ASN A 64 6.27 -3.40 9.09
CA ASN A 64 5.34 -4.42 8.61
C ASN A 64 5.00 -4.21 7.13
N HIS A 65 4.54 -3.02 6.76
CA HIS A 65 4.28 -2.66 5.37
C HIS A 65 4.37 -1.14 5.15
N VAL A 66 4.47 -0.75 3.88
CA VAL A 66 4.25 0.63 3.40
C VAL A 66 2.97 0.67 2.59
N ALA A 67 2.12 1.67 2.86
CA ALA A 67 0.93 1.92 2.06
C ALA A 67 1.21 2.94 0.95
N ILE A 68 0.76 2.62 -0.26
CA ILE A 68 0.89 3.44 -1.46
C ILE A 68 -0.52 3.71 -1.98
N ALA A 69 -0.98 4.94 -1.77
CA ALA A 69 -2.29 5.40 -2.22
C ALA A 69 -2.26 5.77 -3.70
N TRP A 70 -3.26 5.28 -4.44
CA TRP A 70 -3.54 5.67 -5.80
C TRP A 70 -4.53 6.83 -5.82
N PRO A 71 -4.42 7.75 -6.82
CA PRO A 71 -5.22 8.97 -6.85
C PRO A 71 -6.73 8.72 -6.90
N ASP A 72 -7.13 7.62 -7.53
CA ASP A 72 -8.53 7.27 -7.74
C ASP A 72 -8.70 5.76 -7.95
N ARG A 73 -9.96 5.32 -7.88
CA ARG A 73 -10.37 3.93 -8.10
C ARG A 73 -9.93 3.38 -9.45
N GLU A 74 -10.01 4.18 -10.52
CA GLU A 74 -9.74 3.70 -11.87
C GLU A 74 -8.26 3.37 -12.07
N SER A 75 -7.39 4.27 -11.65
CA SER A 75 -5.95 4.11 -11.68
C SER A 75 -5.49 2.98 -10.75
N TRP A 76 -6.12 2.83 -9.59
CA TRP A 76 -5.91 1.70 -8.69
C TRP A 76 -6.29 0.36 -9.33
N LEU A 77 -7.47 0.23 -9.94
CA LEU A 77 -7.89 -1.00 -10.64
C LEU A 77 -6.95 -1.36 -11.80
N LYS A 78 -6.49 -0.36 -12.57
CA LYS A 78 -5.46 -0.56 -13.62
C LYS A 78 -4.18 -1.12 -13.03
N GLN A 79 -3.76 -0.63 -11.86
CA GLN A 79 -2.57 -1.13 -11.18
C GLN A 79 -2.75 -2.56 -10.68
N LEU A 80 -3.92 -2.91 -10.14
CA LEU A 80 -4.21 -4.28 -9.71
C LEU A 80 -4.16 -5.26 -10.89
N ALA A 81 -4.80 -4.91 -12.01
CA ALA A 81 -4.76 -5.71 -13.22
C ALA A 81 -3.32 -5.88 -13.74
N PHE A 82 -2.51 -4.83 -13.68
CA PHE A 82 -1.08 -4.91 -14.02
C PHE A 82 -0.32 -5.86 -13.11
N LEU A 83 -0.52 -5.80 -11.78
CA LEU A 83 0.12 -6.68 -10.81
C LEU A 83 -0.25 -8.15 -11.04
N GLN A 84 -1.54 -8.42 -11.23
CA GLN A 84 -2.03 -9.75 -11.53
C GLN A 84 -1.46 -10.29 -12.85
N GLY A 85 -1.39 -9.45 -13.90
CA GLY A 85 -0.76 -9.79 -15.17
C GLY A 85 0.75 -10.04 -15.09
N LYS A 86 1.40 -9.60 -14.01
CA LYS A 86 2.81 -9.90 -13.69
C LYS A 86 2.98 -11.11 -12.77
N GLY A 87 1.89 -11.76 -12.38
CA GLY A 87 1.92 -12.91 -11.47
C GLY A 87 2.24 -12.52 -10.02
N VAL A 88 2.04 -11.26 -9.63
CA VAL A 88 2.22 -10.84 -8.24
C VAL A 88 1.04 -11.36 -7.41
N PRO A 89 1.26 -12.19 -6.37
CA PRO A 89 0.18 -12.71 -5.56
C PRO A 89 -0.41 -11.61 -4.68
N PHE A 90 -1.73 -11.52 -4.63
CA PHE A 90 -2.40 -10.72 -3.61
C PHE A 90 -2.44 -11.56 -2.33
N LEU A 91 -1.76 -11.10 -1.30
CA LEU A 91 -1.74 -11.75 0.01
C LEU A 91 -3.03 -11.46 0.78
N ARG A 92 -3.65 -10.31 0.48
CA ARG A 92 -4.94 -9.90 1.04
C ARG A 92 -5.65 -8.95 0.07
N ARG A 93 -6.96 -9.10 -0.08
CA ARG A 93 -7.85 -8.11 -0.70
C ARG A 93 -8.93 -7.78 0.32
N VAL A 94 -9.04 -6.50 0.66
CA VAL A 94 -9.94 -6.03 1.72
C VAL A 94 -10.51 -4.65 1.38
N ASN A 95 -11.79 -4.46 1.65
CA ASN A 95 -12.40 -3.13 1.70
C ASN A 95 -12.51 -2.72 3.16
N HIS A 96 -11.70 -1.74 3.55
CA HIS A 96 -11.86 -1.01 4.81
C HIS A 96 -12.94 0.07 4.65
N GLY A 97 -13.37 0.67 5.77
CA GLY A 97 -14.41 1.69 5.73
C GLY A 97 -13.97 3.00 5.06
N MET A 98 -12.67 3.25 4.97
CA MET A 98 -12.08 4.45 4.35
C MET A 98 -11.24 4.15 3.11
N THR A 99 -10.77 2.91 2.93
CA THR A 99 -9.87 2.54 1.83
C THR A 99 -10.24 1.18 1.26
N HIS A 100 -10.07 1.02 -0.04
CA HIS A 100 -10.07 -0.30 -0.66
C HIS A 100 -8.63 -0.69 -0.96
N SER A 101 -8.21 -1.85 -0.45
CA SER A 101 -6.80 -2.21 -0.34
C SER A 101 -6.50 -3.60 -0.87
N VAL A 102 -5.29 -3.75 -1.41
CA VAL A 102 -4.62 -5.02 -1.71
C VAL A 102 -3.27 -5.02 -1.01
N TYR A 103 -2.98 -6.09 -0.29
CA TYR A 103 -1.64 -6.33 0.27
C TYR A 103 -0.88 -7.31 -0.61
N ILE A 104 0.37 -6.97 -0.91
CA ILE A 104 1.33 -7.80 -1.62
C ILE A 104 2.64 -7.82 -0.83
N ALA A 105 3.57 -8.68 -1.23
CA ALA A 105 4.96 -8.59 -0.81
C ALA A 105 5.85 -8.38 -2.04
N ASP A 106 6.93 -7.62 -1.86
CA ASP A 106 8.01 -7.60 -2.84
C ASP A 106 8.87 -8.89 -2.74
N PRO A 107 9.82 -9.10 -3.68
CA PRO A 107 10.67 -10.29 -3.66
C PRO A 107 11.53 -10.46 -2.41
N ASP A 108 11.78 -9.38 -1.65
CA ASP A 108 12.55 -9.38 -0.40
C ASP A 108 11.64 -9.51 0.84
N GLY A 109 10.35 -9.78 0.64
CA GLY A 109 9.37 -10.02 1.70
C GLY A 109 8.80 -8.75 2.34
N HIS A 110 9.08 -7.57 1.80
CA HIS A 110 8.53 -6.33 2.32
C HIS A 110 7.05 -6.21 1.96
N GLY A 111 6.20 -5.99 2.97
CA GLY A 111 4.79 -5.75 2.78
C GLY A 111 4.52 -4.43 2.07
N ILE A 112 3.62 -4.46 1.10
CA ILE A 112 3.14 -3.26 0.42
C ILE A 112 1.62 -3.31 0.40
N GLU A 113 0.98 -2.26 0.91
CA GLU A 113 -0.45 -2.03 0.72
C GLU A 113 -0.63 -1.10 -0.49
N VAL A 114 -1.40 -1.55 -1.46
CA VAL A 114 -1.83 -0.76 -2.62
C VAL A 114 -3.29 -0.42 -2.42
N LEU A 115 -3.60 0.86 -2.20
CA LEU A 115 -4.94 1.30 -1.84
C LEU A 115 -5.41 2.48 -2.68
N TYR A 116 -6.71 2.74 -2.65
CA TYR A 116 -7.26 4.07 -2.90
C TYR A 116 -8.23 4.43 -1.76
N GLU A 117 -8.40 5.73 -1.52
CA GLU A 117 -9.27 6.25 -0.47
C GLU A 117 -10.68 6.51 -1.00
N LEU A 118 -11.68 6.19 -0.21
CA LEU A 118 -13.08 6.51 -0.50
C LEU A 118 -13.34 8.00 -0.30
N PRO A 119 -14.41 8.56 -0.92
CA PRO A 119 -14.82 9.94 -0.67
C PRO A 119 -14.96 10.22 0.82
N ARG A 120 -14.51 11.40 1.24
CA ARG A 120 -14.35 11.75 2.65
C ARG A 120 -15.66 11.63 3.44
N GLU A 121 -16.78 11.98 2.82
CA GLU A 121 -18.14 11.87 3.34
C GLU A 121 -18.57 10.44 3.70
N VAL A 122 -17.88 9.41 3.19
CA VAL A 122 -18.16 8.01 3.52
C VAL A 122 -17.72 7.69 4.95
N TRP A 123 -16.65 8.28 5.45
CA TRP A 123 -15.98 7.81 6.68
C TRP A 123 -15.69 8.91 7.70
N GLU A 124 -15.71 10.19 7.33
CA GLU A 124 -15.29 11.27 8.24
C GLU A 124 -16.18 11.45 9.47
N GLY A 125 -17.43 10.99 9.40
CA GLY A 125 -18.38 11.08 10.50
C GLY A 125 -18.11 10.08 11.63
N ASP A 126 -17.45 8.95 11.35
CA ASP A 126 -17.01 7.99 12.37
C ASP A 126 -15.76 7.24 11.87
N ILE A 127 -14.61 7.89 12.06
CA ILE A 127 -13.30 7.38 11.65
C ILE A 127 -12.98 6.06 12.37
N ASP A 128 -13.35 5.92 13.64
CA ASP A 128 -13.09 4.69 14.41
C ASP A 128 -13.92 3.52 13.88
N GLY A 129 -15.22 3.74 13.63
CA GLY A 129 -16.08 2.76 12.98
C GLY A 129 -15.57 2.37 11.58
N ALA A 130 -15.18 3.35 10.77
CA ALA A 130 -14.62 3.11 9.45
C ALA A 130 -13.30 2.32 9.49
N GLN A 131 -12.43 2.61 10.47
CA GLN A 131 -11.15 1.92 10.66
C GLN A 131 -11.33 0.46 11.10
N ASN A 132 -12.36 0.18 11.89
CA ASN A 132 -12.68 -1.15 12.39
C ASN A 132 -13.53 -1.99 11.40
N TYR A 133 -13.99 -1.39 10.31
CA TYR A 133 -14.67 -2.12 9.24
C TYR A 133 -13.68 -2.83 8.32
N ALA A 134 -14.01 -4.08 7.98
CA ALA A 134 -13.27 -4.85 6.99
C ALA A 134 -14.19 -5.87 6.30
N GLU A 135 -14.31 -5.77 4.98
CA GLU A 135 -14.89 -6.78 4.11
C GLU A 135 -13.75 -7.50 3.38
N MET A 136 -13.67 -8.82 3.51
CA MET A 136 -12.66 -9.64 2.83
C MET A 136 -13.16 -10.07 1.46
N LEU A 137 -12.32 -9.93 0.43
CA LEU A 137 -12.62 -10.34 -0.94
C LEU A 137 -11.63 -11.41 -1.42
N PRO A 138 -11.95 -12.13 -2.51
CA PRO A 138 -11.02 -13.05 -3.14
C PRO A 138 -9.70 -12.38 -3.51
N THR A 139 -8.60 -13.13 -3.36
CA THR A 139 -7.24 -12.68 -3.71
C THR A 139 -6.82 -13.11 -5.11
N GLU A 140 -7.60 -13.97 -5.76
CA GLU A 140 -7.26 -14.57 -7.05
C GLU A 140 -8.38 -14.40 -8.08
N GLY A 141 -8.02 -14.61 -9.35
CA GLY A 141 -8.96 -14.58 -10.47
C GLY A 141 -9.53 -13.20 -10.78
N ALA A 142 -10.56 -13.16 -11.63
CA ALA A 142 -11.21 -11.90 -12.01
C ALA A 142 -11.95 -11.25 -10.83
N GLU A 143 -12.40 -12.05 -9.86
CA GLU A 143 -13.12 -11.58 -8.66
C GLU A 143 -12.25 -10.69 -7.76
N SER A 144 -10.93 -10.86 -7.75
CA SER A 144 -10.03 -9.99 -6.97
C SER A 144 -9.92 -8.56 -7.54
N LEU A 145 -10.38 -8.35 -8.78
CA LEU A 145 -10.46 -7.05 -9.45
C LEU A 145 -11.87 -6.43 -9.38
N VAL A 146 -12.85 -7.15 -8.83
CA VAL A 146 -14.19 -6.61 -8.66
C VAL A 146 -14.19 -5.64 -7.47
N ASP A 147 -14.66 -4.43 -7.72
CA ASP A 147 -14.72 -3.37 -6.74
C ASP A 147 -16.08 -2.69 -6.78
N ARG A 148 -16.91 -2.97 -5.77
CA ARG A 148 -18.27 -2.42 -5.66
C ARG A 148 -18.22 -0.99 -5.10
N THR A 149 -19.23 -0.19 -5.44
CA THR A 149 -19.30 1.23 -5.02
C THR A 149 -20.40 1.49 -3.98
N GLU A 150 -21.18 0.47 -3.63
CA GLU A 150 -22.16 0.51 -2.54
C GLU A 150 -21.46 0.36 -1.18
N ASN A 151 -20.77 1.42 -0.76
CA ASN A 151 -20.00 1.42 0.49
C ASN A 151 -20.88 1.79 1.70
N PRO A 152 -20.63 1.19 2.88
CA PRO A 152 -21.24 1.68 4.12
C PRO A 152 -20.79 3.12 4.41
N VAL A 153 -21.71 3.96 4.89
CA VAL A 153 -21.42 5.33 5.34
C VAL A 153 -21.34 5.34 6.86
N PHE A 154 -20.22 5.82 7.38
CA PHE A 154 -19.92 5.91 8.81
C PHE A 154 -20.17 7.34 9.30
N ALA A 155 -21.30 7.50 10.00
CA ALA A 155 -21.71 8.76 10.59
C ALA A 155 -21.77 8.61 12.12
N THR A 156 -21.44 9.67 12.86
CA THR A 156 -21.56 9.65 14.32
C THR A 156 -23.03 9.40 14.67
N SER A 157 -23.30 8.32 15.39
CA SER A 157 -24.58 8.22 16.10
C SER A 157 -24.61 9.31 17.17
N GLU A 158 -25.71 10.06 17.30
CA GLU A 158 -25.94 10.86 18.51
C GLU A 158 -25.90 9.91 19.71
N GLN A 159 -24.78 9.83 20.41
CA GLN A 159 -24.72 9.08 21.65
C GLN A 159 -25.59 9.81 22.68
N PRO A 160 -26.56 9.14 23.34
CA PRO A 160 -27.29 9.75 24.43
C PRO A 160 -26.29 10.16 25.51
N THR A 161 -26.33 11.43 25.91
CA THR A 161 -25.47 11.97 26.98
C THR A 161 -25.61 11.10 28.22
N VAL A 162 -24.60 10.27 28.49
CA VAL A 162 -24.50 9.59 29.77
C VAL A 162 -24.16 10.67 30.79
N ARG A 163 -25.19 11.17 31.50
CA ARG A 163 -24.98 11.96 32.71
C ARG A 163 -24.24 11.08 33.70
N ARG A 164 -22.95 11.35 33.87
CA ARG A 164 -22.17 10.79 34.98
C ARG A 164 -22.77 11.34 36.28
N ALA A 165 -23.26 10.43 37.12
CA ALA A 165 -23.54 10.69 38.53
C ALA A 165 -22.23 10.64 39.33
#